data_AF-A0A2V5YC47-F1
#
_entry.id   AF-A0A2V5YC47-F1
#
_cell.length_a   1.000
_cell.length_b   1.000
_cell.length_c   1.000
_cell.angle_alpha   90.00
_cell.angle_beta   90.00
_cell.angle_gamma   90.00
#
_symmetry.space_group_name_H-M   'P 1'
#
loop_
_entity.id
_entity.type
_entity.pdbx_description
1 polymer ?
#
loop_
_entity_poly.entity_id
_entity_poly.type
_entity_poly.pdbx_seq_one_letter_code
_entity_poly.pdbx_strand_id
1 'polypeptide(L)'
;MPANAGHVLVTRVANFGADLGLVLSVDGKDVGSFTEGAQYSGYLSAGQHRLTARVDPNRTGTGPARKTLTVQAGQTYSYTAAWSGQRLVLVRNP
;
A
#
# COMPACT_ATOMS: atom_id res chain seq x y z
N MET A 1 -7.47 16.63 -10.87
CA MET A 1 -7.20 16.17 -9.48
C MET A 1 -8.29 16.72 -8.58
N PRO A 2 -8.82 15.97 -7.61
CA PRO A 2 -9.76 16.54 -6.65
C PRO A 2 -9.07 17.66 -5.86
N ALA A 3 -9.71 18.82 -5.71
CA ALA A 3 -9.10 20.02 -5.15
C ALA A 3 -8.55 19.85 -3.72
N ASN A 4 -9.08 18.86 -2.98
CA ASN A 4 -8.72 18.57 -1.59
C ASN A 4 -8.18 17.15 -1.41
N ALA A 5 -7.45 16.61 -2.40
CA ALA A 5 -6.92 15.25 -2.35
C ALA A 5 -5.44 15.18 -2.72
N GLY A 6 -4.75 14.19 -2.15
CA GLY A 6 -3.42 13.77 -2.59
C GLY A 6 -3.49 12.46 -3.36
N HIS A 7 -2.49 12.22 -4.20
CA HIS A 7 -2.35 11.00 -4.98
C HIS A 7 -1.51 9.99 -4.21
N VAL A 8 -1.96 8.74 -4.13
CA VAL A 8 -1.26 7.66 -3.44
C VAL A 8 -0.99 6.53 -4.43
N LEU A 9 0.28 6.17 -4.54
CA LEU A 9 0.74 5.00 -5.26
C LEU A 9 1.28 3.98 -4.27
N VAL A 10 0.85 2.72 -4.43
CA VAL A 10 1.43 1.61 -3.68
C VAL A 10 1.79 0.50 -4.66
N THR A 11 3.07 0.19 -4.71
CA THR A 11 3.62 -0.90 -5.52
C THR A 11 4.08 -2.05 -4.63
N ARG A 12 4.38 -3.19 -5.23
CA ARG A 12 5.09 -4.31 -4.60
C ARG A 12 6.50 -4.40 -5.16
N VAL A 13 7.44 -4.87 -4.34
CA VAL A 13 8.80 -5.21 -4.81
C VAL A 13 8.76 -6.38 -5.81
N ALA A 14 9.74 -6.47 -6.72
CA ALA A 14 9.77 -7.54 -7.72
C ALA A 14 9.81 -8.95 -7.09
N ASN A 15 10.63 -9.15 -6.06
CA ASN A 15 10.75 -10.42 -5.34
C ASN A 15 9.64 -10.67 -4.29
N PHE A 16 8.47 -10.06 -4.47
CA PHE A 16 7.35 -10.25 -3.54
C PHE A 16 6.79 -11.68 -3.57
N GLY A 17 6.89 -12.35 -4.73
CA GLY A 17 6.39 -13.70 -4.98
C GLY A 17 5.38 -13.71 -6.12
N ALA A 18 5.58 -14.55 -7.13
CA ALA A 18 4.70 -14.62 -8.31
C ALA A 18 3.28 -15.07 -7.95
N ASP A 19 3.16 -16.03 -7.02
CA ASP A 19 1.88 -16.59 -6.58
C ASP A 19 1.21 -15.80 -5.44
N LEU A 20 1.75 -14.62 -5.10
CA LEU A 20 1.22 -13.78 -4.03
C LEU A 20 0.61 -12.50 -4.60
N GLY A 21 -0.52 -12.09 -4.06
CA GLY A 21 -1.12 -10.77 -4.20
C GLY A 21 -0.80 -9.87 -3.01
N LEU A 22 -0.67 -8.57 -3.30
CA LEU A 22 -0.69 -7.52 -2.30
C LEU A 22 -2.13 -6.99 -2.17
N VAL A 23 -2.80 -7.28 -1.06
CA VAL A 23 -4.08 -6.63 -0.76
C VAL A 23 -3.80 -5.35 0.03
N LEU A 24 -4.32 -4.24 -0.47
CA LEU A 24 -4.22 -2.93 0.18
C LEU A 24 -5.59 -2.55 0.74
N SER A 25 -5.59 -2.09 1.99
CA SER A 25 -6.74 -1.46 2.63
C SER A 25 -6.40 -0.02 3.02
N VAL A 26 -7.34 0.88 2.83
CA VAL A 26 -7.29 2.26 3.31
C VAL A 26 -8.39 2.44 4.35
N ASP A 27 -8.02 2.88 5.55
CA ASP A 27 -8.94 3.08 6.68
C ASP A 27 -9.75 1.83 7.05
N GLY A 28 -9.18 0.65 6.78
CA GLY A 28 -9.81 -0.65 7.03
C GLY A 28 -10.68 -1.17 5.90
N LYS A 29 -10.84 -0.44 4.79
CA LYS A 29 -11.55 -0.89 3.59
C LYS A 29 -10.56 -1.33 2.52
N ASP A 30 -10.73 -2.54 2.01
CA ASP A 30 -9.93 -3.05 0.89
C ASP A 30 -10.19 -2.20 -0.37
N VAL A 31 -9.11 -1.69 -0.96
CA VAL A 31 -9.13 -0.88 -2.18
C VAL A 31 -8.65 -1.66 -3.40
N GLY A 32 -8.07 -2.83 -3.20
CA GLY A 32 -7.70 -3.74 -4.28
C GLY A 32 -6.72 -4.83 -3.86
N SER A 33 -6.54 -5.80 -4.77
CA SER A 33 -5.50 -6.82 -4.71
C SER A 33 -4.62 -6.66 -5.95
N PHE A 34 -3.31 -6.64 -5.75
CA PHE A 34 -2.33 -6.31 -6.79
C PHE A 34 -1.31 -7.44 -6.93
N THR A 35 -1.34 -8.10 -8.08
CA THR A 35 -0.36 -9.12 -8.49
C THR A 35 0.84 -8.45 -9.16
N GLU A 36 1.77 -9.25 -9.66
CA GLU A 36 2.94 -8.75 -10.39
C GLU A 36 2.57 -7.78 -11.53
N GLY A 37 3.31 -6.67 -11.65
CA GLY A 37 3.05 -5.61 -12.63
C GLY A 37 1.87 -4.68 -12.28
N ALA A 38 1.02 -5.05 -11.32
CA ALA A 38 -0.09 -4.21 -10.88
C ALA A 38 0.30 -3.33 -9.67
N GLN A 39 -0.34 -2.18 -9.56
CA GLN A 39 -0.15 -1.25 -8.45
C GLN A 39 -1.46 -0.55 -8.09
N TYR A 40 -1.55 -0.12 -6.84
CA TYR A 40 -2.56 0.85 -6.47
C TYR A 40 -2.17 2.24 -6.97
N SER A 41 -3.13 2.94 -7.55
CA SER A 41 -3.03 4.35 -7.91
C SER A 41 -4.39 4.98 -7.66
N GLY A 42 -4.51 5.80 -6.62
CA GLY A 42 -5.78 6.39 -6.23
C GLY A 42 -5.62 7.68 -5.46
N TYR A 43 -6.71 8.43 -5.33
CA TYR A 43 -6.73 9.70 -4.61
C TYR A 43 -7.36 9.52 -3.23
N LEU A 44 -6.72 10.10 -2.22
CA LEU A 44 -7.24 10.18 -0.86
C LEU A 44 -7.47 11.65 -0.50
N SER A 45 -8.54 11.92 0.26
CA SER A 45 -8.80 13.25 0.81
C SER A 45 -7.62 13.74 1.66
N ALA A 46 -7.46 15.06 1.77
CA ALA A 46 -6.53 15.63 2.73
C ALA A 46 -6.95 15.24 4.16
N GLY A 47 -5.98 14.85 4.98
CA GLY A 47 -6.23 14.33 6.33
C GLY A 47 -5.43 13.07 6.64
N GLN A 48 -5.69 12.50 7.83
CA GLN A 48 -5.04 11.28 8.27
C GLN A 48 -5.72 10.05 7.70
N HIS A 49 -4.94 9.17 7.09
CA HIS A 49 -5.36 7.88 6.57
C HIS A 49 -4.44 6.76 7.06
N ARG A 50 -5.00 5.57 7.23
CA ARG A 50 -4.25 4.36 7.61
C ARG A 50 -4.19 3.39 6.45
N LEU A 51 -3.00 3.23 5.90
CA LEU A 51 -2.68 2.21 4.90
C LEU A 51 -2.38 0.90 5.61
N THR A 52 -3.02 -0.19 5.17
CA THR A 52 -2.74 -1.56 5.63
C THR A 52 -2.48 -2.42 4.42
N ALA A 53 -1.30 -3.04 4.36
CA ALA A 53 -0.95 -3.98 3.32
C ALA A 53 -0.88 -5.39 3.91
N ARG A 54 -1.47 -6.36 3.21
CA ARG A 54 -1.47 -7.78 3.59
C ARG A 54 -1.18 -8.65 2.37
N VAL A 55 -0.71 -9.86 2.64
CA VAL A 55 -0.38 -10.84 1.59
C VAL A 55 -1.57 -11.77 1.39
N ASP A 56 -1.85 -12.13 0.14
CA ASP A 56 -2.85 -13.10 -0.25
C ASP A 56 -2.23 -14.13 -1.23
N PRO A 57 -2.44 -15.46 -1.06
CA PRO A 57 -2.99 -16.08 0.13
C PRO A 57 -2.14 -15.77 1.37
N ASN A 58 -2.80 -15.70 2.53
CA ASN A 58 -2.14 -15.36 3.78
C ASN A 58 -1.02 -16.36 4.10
N ARG A 59 0.22 -15.87 4.26
CA ARG A 59 1.37 -16.70 4.65
C ARG A 59 1.51 -16.76 6.16
N THR A 60 1.67 -17.97 6.69
CA THR A 60 1.91 -18.20 8.12
C THR A 60 3.15 -17.43 8.58
N GLY A 61 3.03 -16.67 9.67
CA GLY A 61 4.11 -15.85 10.21
C GLY A 61 4.28 -14.48 9.55
N THR A 62 3.53 -14.16 8.49
CA THR A 62 3.53 -12.82 7.90
C THR A 62 2.40 -11.96 8.47
N GLY A 63 2.75 -10.98 9.30
CA GLY A 63 1.81 -9.95 9.74
C GLY A 63 1.59 -8.85 8.69
N PRO A 64 0.44 -8.17 8.70
CA PRO A 64 0.19 -7.04 7.81
C PRO A 64 1.12 -5.85 8.12
N ALA A 65 1.52 -5.13 7.08
CA ALA A 65 2.19 -3.84 7.22
C ALA A 65 1.14 -2.75 7.45
N ARG A 66 1.42 -1.82 8.36
CA ARG A 66 0.55 -0.67 8.65
C ARG A 66 1.36 0.61 8.57
N LYS A 67 0.80 1.64 7.94
CA LYS A 67 1.41 2.97 7.86
C LYS A 67 0.33 4.04 8.00
N THR A 68 0.56 4.99 8.90
CA THR A 68 -0.24 6.21 8.96
C THR A 68 0.35 7.23 7.98
N LEU A 69 -0.51 7.79 7.15
CA LEU A 69 -0.19 8.82 6.18
C LEU A 69 -1.07 10.04 6.46
N THR A 70 -0.46 11.22 6.57
CA THR A 70 -1.20 12.49 6.55
C THR A 70 -1.11 13.05 5.13
N VAL A 71 -2.23 12.98 4.42
CA VAL A 71 -2.37 13.43 3.04
C VAL A 71 -2.57 14.94 3.01
N GLN A 72 -1.81 15.61 2.15
CA GLN A 72 -2.00 17.01 1.80
C GLN A 72 -2.50 17.11 0.36
N ALA A 73 -3.37 18.10 0.11
CA ALA A 73 -3.91 18.33 -1.23
C ALA A 73 -2.80 18.64 -2.23
N GLY A 74 -2.87 18.03 -3.42
CA GLY A 74 -1.89 18.20 -4.50
C GLY A 74 -0.56 17.47 -4.29
N GLN A 75 -0.36 16.78 -3.15
CA GLN A 75 0.84 15.98 -2.91
C GLN A 75 0.69 14.56 -3.44
N THR A 76 1.82 13.97 -3.84
CA THR A 76 1.90 12.57 -4.27
C THR A 76 2.71 11.77 -3.25
N TYR A 77 2.20 10.60 -2.88
CA TYR A 77 2.82 9.71 -1.93
C TYR A 77 3.02 8.34 -2.56
N SER A 78 4.27 7.90 -2.64
CA SER A 78 4.63 6.61 -3.21
C SER A 78 5.13 5.68 -2.11
N TYR A 79 4.62 4.47 -2.08
CA TYR A 79 5.05 3.41 -1.17
C TYR A 79 5.36 2.13 -1.91
N THR A 80 6.34 1.39 -1.40
CA THR A 80 6.66 0.04 -1.87
C THR A 80 6.41 -0.95 -0.74
N ALA A 81 5.57 -1.94 -1.01
CA ALA A 81 5.38 -3.11 -0.16
C ALA A 81 6.53 -4.09 -0.39
N ALA A 82 7.32 -4.34 0.65
CA ALA A 82 8.55 -5.14 0.57
C ALA A 82 8.69 -6.10 1.76
N TRP A 83 9.56 -7.08 1.61
CA TRP A 83 9.90 -8.02 2.67
C TRP A 83 11.03 -7.48 3.54
N SER A 84 10.83 -7.53 4.86
CA SER A 84 11.88 -7.34 5.87
C SER A 84 11.93 -8.60 6.72
N GLY A 85 12.83 -9.51 6.37
CA GLY A 85 12.80 -10.89 6.87
C GLY A 85 11.48 -11.57 6.48
N GLN A 86 10.77 -12.12 7.47
CA GLN A 86 9.46 -12.76 7.28
C GLN A 86 8.27 -11.79 7.37
N ARG A 87 8.54 -10.49 7.53
CA ARG A 87 7.51 -9.47 7.75
C ARG A 87 7.29 -8.61 6.52
N LEU A 88 6.04 -8.33 6.21
CA LEU A 88 5.66 -7.35 5.21
C LEU A 88 5.83 -5.93 5.78
N VAL A 89 6.45 -5.03 5.02
CA VAL A 89 6.62 -3.62 5.38
C VAL A 89 6.20 -2.70 4.24
N LEU A 90 5.74 -1.48 4.59
CA LEU A 90 5.46 -0.39 3.66
C LEU A 90 6.55 0.67 3.79
N VAL A 91 7.40 0.75 2.76
CA VAL A 91 8.50 1.71 2.68
C VAL A 91 8.05 2.91 1.86
N ARG A 92 8.27 4.13 2.35
CA ARG A 92 7.97 5.35 1.58
C ARG A 92 9.10 5.57 0.57
N ASN A 93 8.75 5.81 -0.67
CA ASN A 93 9.72 6.14 -1.71
C ASN A 93 10.07 7.64 -1.60
N PRO A 94 11.34 8.02 -1.83
CA PRO A 94 11.78 9.41 -1.83
C PRO A 94 11.13 10.23 -2.96
#